data_AF-A0A9E2F1T7-F1
#
_entry.id   AF-A0A9E2F1T7-F1
#
_cell.length_a   1.000
_cell.length_b   1.000
_cell.length_c   1.000
_cell.angle_alpha   90.00
_cell.angle_beta   90.00
_cell.angle_gamma   90.00
#
_symmetry.space_group_name_H-M   'P 1'
#
loop_
_entity.id
_entity.type
_entity.pdbx_description
1 polymer ?
#
loop_
_entity_poly.entity_id
_entity_poly.type
_entity_poly.pdbx_seq_one_letter_code
_entity_poly.pdbx_strand_id
1 'polypeptide(L)'
;TKAVRQLAATSRRVMIPQNGLAPGFIGILGAAVARRFDADGLRHIRLRVGALPQNPIGQLGYAGNWSLHGLVHEYIADCETIEDGKVRTIPPLRNSEILRIFGAEYEAFSTSGGLGTMTDTFAGRVESLNYKSIRYPGHLDCMRLLLEELRFRNDPDALVERLADALPPDHQDRVLVHASVQGFVDGSLQTQEIVADYWPIELAGETRTAITWTTAASIVAIVEMVASRLLPQQGFVKQEDVPLEEFLKTSTGKLYAENHPTLEHWNAAG
;
A
#
# COMPACT_ATOMS: atom_id res chain seq x y z
N THR A 1 -1.88 1.08 15.44
CA THR A 1 -2.84 2.20 15.21
C THR A 1 -3.73 2.51 16.41
N LYS A 2 -4.40 1.54 17.05
CA LYS A 2 -5.28 1.79 18.22
C LYS A 2 -4.60 2.57 19.37
N ALA A 3 -3.39 2.17 19.78
CA ALA A 3 -2.62 2.88 20.79
C ALA A 3 -2.29 4.34 20.39
N VAL A 4 -1.91 4.57 19.12
CA VAL A 4 -1.64 5.92 18.60
C VAL A 4 -2.91 6.77 18.60
N ARG A 5 -4.07 6.22 18.24
CA ARG A 5 -5.36 6.93 18.32
C ARG A 5 -5.68 7.37 19.75
N GLN A 6 -5.43 6.51 20.75
CA GLN A 6 -5.64 6.85 22.16
C GLN A 6 -4.71 7.97 22.60
N LEU A 7 -3.42 7.90 22.26
CA LEU A 7 -2.45 8.96 22.57
C LEU A 7 -2.80 10.29 21.87
N ALA A 8 -3.30 10.21 20.64
CA ALA A 8 -3.64 11.38 19.83
C ALA A 8 -4.83 12.18 20.41
N ALA A 9 -5.75 11.54 21.14
CA ALA A 9 -6.94 12.19 21.70
C ALA A 9 -6.62 13.37 22.63
N THR A 10 -5.49 13.29 23.36
CA THR A 10 -5.03 14.35 24.28
C THR A 10 -3.70 14.97 23.83
N SER A 11 -3.23 14.64 22.63
CA SER A 11 -1.92 15.08 22.15
C SER A 11 -1.96 16.55 21.70
N ARG A 12 -0.98 17.33 22.18
CA ARG A 12 -0.72 18.70 21.70
C ARG A 12 0.03 18.74 20.36
N ARG A 13 0.36 17.58 19.79
CA ARG A 13 1.06 17.39 18.52
C ARG A 13 0.24 16.49 17.61
N VAL A 14 0.34 16.71 16.31
CA VAL A 14 -0.29 15.83 15.34
C VAL A 14 0.36 14.45 15.37
N MET A 15 -0.45 13.42 15.22
CA MET A 15 -0.06 12.02 15.10
C MET A 15 -0.59 11.50 13.76
N ILE A 16 0.33 11.23 12.83
CA ILE A 16 0.02 10.73 11.49
C ILE A 16 0.75 9.40 11.32
N PRO A 17 0.24 8.28 11.88
CA PRO A 17 0.82 6.99 11.59
C PRO A 17 0.53 6.63 10.12
N GLN A 18 1.18 5.59 9.61
CA GLN A 18 0.78 4.98 8.33
C GLN A 18 0.89 5.95 7.15
N ASN A 19 2.05 6.60 7.02
CA ASN A 19 2.34 7.61 6.01
C ASN A 19 3.55 7.23 5.12
N GLY A 20 3.88 5.95 5.03
CA GLY A 20 4.91 5.44 4.13
C GLY A 20 4.33 5.17 2.73
N LEU A 21 4.74 4.06 2.11
CA LEU A 21 4.16 3.58 0.86
C LEU A 21 2.82 2.87 1.10
N ALA A 22 2.86 1.79 1.89
CA ALA A 22 1.71 0.96 2.22
C ALA A 22 1.87 0.40 3.65
N PRO A 23 1.06 0.84 4.62
CA PRO A 23 0.05 1.90 4.52
C PRO A 23 0.68 3.31 4.40
N GLY A 24 -0.03 4.22 3.74
CA GLY A 24 0.42 5.57 3.41
C GLY A 24 -0.05 5.98 2.01
N PHE A 25 0.89 6.16 1.09
CA PHE A 25 0.59 6.64 -0.26
C PHE A 25 -0.53 5.87 -0.96
N ILE A 26 -0.56 4.53 -0.87
CA ILE A 26 -1.64 3.72 -1.46
C ILE A 26 -3.03 4.08 -0.91
N GLY A 27 -3.13 4.41 0.39
CA GLY A 27 -4.39 4.82 1.01
C GLY A 27 -4.79 6.25 0.66
N ILE A 28 -3.80 7.16 0.56
CA ILE A 28 -4.01 8.52 0.03
C ILE A 28 -4.58 8.44 -1.39
N LEU A 29 -3.95 7.64 -2.25
CA LEU A 29 -4.34 7.45 -3.63
C LEU A 29 -5.73 6.81 -3.75
N GLY A 30 -5.96 5.69 -3.04
CA GLY A 30 -7.25 5.00 -3.04
C GLY A 30 -8.40 5.90 -2.58
N ALA A 31 -8.19 6.70 -1.53
CA ALA A 31 -9.18 7.66 -1.06
C ALA A 31 -9.42 8.80 -2.04
N ALA A 32 -8.37 9.28 -2.72
CA ALA A 32 -8.51 10.32 -3.74
C ALA A 32 -9.33 9.86 -4.94
N VAL A 33 -9.16 8.61 -5.37
CA VAL A 33 -10.01 8.02 -6.42
C VAL A 33 -11.43 7.79 -5.91
N ALA A 34 -11.60 7.28 -4.68
CA ALA A 34 -12.91 7.06 -4.06
C ALA A 34 -13.77 8.33 -4.00
N ARG A 35 -13.17 9.49 -3.71
CA ARG A 35 -13.87 10.79 -3.67
C ARG A 35 -14.56 11.17 -4.98
N ARG A 36 -14.09 10.68 -6.13
CA ARG A 36 -14.70 10.95 -7.43
C ARG A 36 -16.09 10.29 -7.59
N PHE A 37 -16.41 9.32 -6.74
CA PHE A 37 -17.69 8.60 -6.74
C PHE A 37 -18.59 8.95 -5.54
N ASP A 38 -18.21 9.93 -4.71
CA ASP A 38 -18.93 10.25 -3.46
C ASP A 38 -20.37 10.71 -3.69
N ALA A 39 -20.66 11.33 -4.85
CA ALA A 39 -21.99 11.84 -5.18
C ALA A 39 -23.01 10.74 -5.48
N ASP A 40 -22.60 9.70 -6.21
CA ASP A 40 -23.51 8.73 -6.83
C ASP A 40 -23.42 7.33 -6.21
N GLY A 41 -22.41 7.08 -5.37
CA GLY A 41 -22.30 5.87 -4.57
C GLY A 41 -21.08 5.04 -4.92
N LEU A 42 -20.33 4.69 -3.89
CA LEU A 42 -19.11 3.90 -3.99
C LEU A 42 -19.42 2.41 -3.79
N ARG A 43 -18.81 1.53 -4.58
CA ARG A 43 -19.06 0.08 -4.51
C ARG A 43 -17.86 -0.71 -4.00
N HIS A 44 -16.70 -0.54 -4.64
CA HIS A 44 -15.51 -1.33 -4.31
C HIS A 44 -14.26 -0.46 -4.24
N ILE A 45 -13.40 -0.70 -3.25
CA ILE A 45 -12.03 -0.18 -3.21
C ILE A 45 -11.06 -1.37 -3.18
N ARG A 46 -10.14 -1.40 -4.14
CA ARG A 46 -9.15 -2.45 -4.30
C ARG A 46 -7.76 -1.84 -4.37
N LEU A 47 -6.97 -2.04 -3.31
CA LEU A 47 -5.60 -1.54 -3.20
C LEU A 47 -4.60 -2.70 -3.32
N ARG A 48 -3.56 -2.54 -4.14
CA ARG A 48 -2.50 -3.54 -4.29
C ARG A 48 -1.14 -2.86 -4.38
N VAL A 49 -0.15 -3.43 -3.70
CA VAL A 49 1.23 -2.93 -3.72
C VAL A 49 2.22 -4.09 -3.76
N GLY A 50 3.28 -3.97 -4.55
CA GLY A 50 4.38 -4.93 -4.56
C GLY A 50 5.72 -4.25 -4.70
N ALA A 51 6.59 -4.42 -3.71
CA ALA A 51 8.03 -4.18 -3.82
C ALA A 51 8.68 -5.48 -4.30
N LEU A 52 9.26 -5.44 -5.50
CA LEU A 52 9.67 -6.61 -6.27
C LEU A 52 11.08 -6.42 -6.84
N PRO A 53 11.88 -7.47 -7.01
CA PRO A 53 13.07 -7.39 -7.87
C PRO A 53 12.64 -7.15 -9.33
N GLN A 54 13.43 -6.41 -10.11
CA GLN A 54 13.17 -6.24 -11.55
C GLN A 54 13.37 -7.55 -12.33
N ASN A 55 14.32 -8.36 -11.88
CA ASN A 55 14.73 -9.62 -12.51
C ASN A 55 14.59 -10.75 -11.48
N PRO A 56 13.38 -11.31 -11.26
CA PRO A 56 13.18 -12.34 -10.25
C PRO A 56 13.93 -13.64 -10.59
N ILE A 57 14.58 -14.22 -9.58
CA ILE A 57 15.28 -15.50 -9.67
C ILE A 57 14.77 -16.42 -8.56
N GLY A 58 14.69 -17.73 -8.85
CA GLY A 58 14.26 -18.74 -7.89
C GLY A 58 12.75 -18.79 -7.68
N GLN A 59 12.28 -19.76 -6.90
CA GLN A 59 10.85 -20.03 -6.73
C GLN A 59 10.12 -18.93 -5.93
N LEU A 60 10.81 -18.28 -4.99
CA LEU A 60 10.24 -17.17 -4.23
C LEU A 60 10.13 -15.87 -5.06
N GLY A 61 10.97 -15.72 -6.11
CA GLY A 61 11.01 -14.51 -6.93
C GLY A 61 11.14 -13.22 -6.11
N TYR A 62 11.91 -13.23 -5.02
CA TYR A 62 11.92 -12.16 -4.01
C TYR A 62 13.33 -11.74 -3.62
N ALA A 63 13.48 -10.47 -3.20
CA ALA A 63 14.73 -9.91 -2.67
C ALA A 63 14.47 -9.21 -1.32
N GLY A 64 15.42 -9.32 -0.39
CA GLY A 64 15.31 -8.81 0.98
C GLY A 64 15.49 -7.29 1.11
N ASN A 65 14.70 -6.51 0.36
CA ASN A 65 14.90 -5.06 0.20
C ASN A 65 14.31 -4.18 1.30
N TRP A 66 13.59 -4.77 2.24
CA TRP A 66 13.01 -4.11 3.41
C TRP A 66 12.87 -5.11 4.56
N SER A 67 12.27 -4.70 5.67
CA SER A 67 12.20 -5.52 6.89
C SER A 67 11.59 -6.91 6.65
N LEU A 68 12.40 -7.96 6.75
CA LEU A 68 11.94 -9.34 6.69
C LEU A 68 11.03 -9.72 7.86
N HIS A 69 11.21 -9.12 9.04
CA HIS A 69 10.24 -9.23 10.12
C HIS A 69 8.89 -8.65 9.73
N GLY A 70 8.88 -7.47 9.09
CA GLY A 70 7.66 -6.87 8.56
C GLY A 70 6.99 -7.77 7.52
N LEU A 71 7.77 -8.31 6.58
CA LEU A 71 7.30 -9.23 5.55
C LEU A 71 6.65 -10.49 6.14
N VAL A 72 7.32 -11.17 7.06
CA VAL A 72 6.78 -12.37 7.71
C VAL A 72 5.56 -12.01 8.56
N HIS A 73 5.57 -10.88 9.26
CA HIS A 73 4.43 -10.40 10.03
C HIS A 73 3.18 -10.19 9.16
N GLU A 74 3.35 -9.62 7.97
CA GLU A 74 2.27 -9.44 6.98
C GLU A 74 1.59 -10.75 6.57
N TYR A 75 2.32 -11.86 6.61
CA TYR A 75 1.89 -13.19 6.19
C TYR A 75 1.30 -14.06 7.32
N ILE A 76 1.45 -13.64 8.57
CA ILE A 76 0.93 -14.39 9.74
C ILE A 76 -0.20 -13.67 10.46
N ALA A 77 -0.19 -12.33 10.46
CA ALA A 77 -1.21 -11.53 11.10
C ALA A 77 -2.50 -11.48 10.27
N ASP A 78 -3.64 -11.40 10.95
CA ASP A 78 -4.94 -11.32 10.30
C ASP A 78 -5.11 -9.99 9.55
N CYS A 79 -5.89 -10.03 8.47
CA CYS A 79 -6.16 -8.91 7.60
C CYS A 79 -7.56 -8.36 7.88
N GLU A 80 -7.67 -7.05 8.13
CA GLU A 80 -8.97 -6.36 8.11
C GLU A 80 -9.40 -6.13 6.66
N THR A 81 -10.69 -6.24 6.37
CA THR A 81 -11.30 -6.03 5.06
C THR A 81 -12.73 -5.52 5.24
N ILE A 82 -13.37 -5.01 4.19
CA ILE A 82 -14.83 -4.85 4.15
C ILE A 82 -15.38 -5.89 3.17
N GLU A 83 -16.38 -6.63 3.61
CA GLU A 83 -17.17 -7.57 2.80
C GLU A 83 -18.64 -7.43 3.17
N ASP A 84 -19.50 -7.27 2.17
CA ASP A 84 -20.93 -6.96 2.31
C ASP A 84 -21.20 -5.72 3.18
N GLY A 85 -20.35 -4.69 3.03
CA GLY A 85 -20.46 -3.45 3.81
C GLY A 85 -20.03 -3.55 5.26
N LYS A 86 -19.56 -4.71 5.73
CA LYS A 86 -19.13 -4.91 7.11
C LYS A 86 -17.64 -5.16 7.20
N VAL A 87 -17.03 -4.59 8.24
CA VAL A 87 -15.64 -4.90 8.59
C VAL A 87 -15.55 -6.38 8.96
N ARG A 88 -14.62 -7.09 8.33
CA ARG A 88 -14.30 -8.49 8.63
C ARG A 88 -12.80 -8.64 8.85
N THR A 89 -12.46 -9.71 9.55
CA THR A 89 -11.09 -10.15 9.76
C THR A 89 -10.93 -11.48 9.07
N ILE A 90 -9.97 -11.58 8.16
CA ILE A 90 -9.69 -12.79 7.36
C ILE A 90 -8.24 -13.24 7.57
N PRO A 91 -7.94 -14.54 7.44
CA PRO A 91 -6.57 -15.01 7.47
C PRO A 91 -5.73 -14.40 6.33
N PRO A 92 -4.43 -14.19 6.53
CA PRO A 92 -3.51 -13.80 5.46
C PRO A 92 -3.30 -14.95 4.46
N LEU A 93 -2.66 -14.68 3.32
CA LEU A 93 -2.35 -15.67 2.28
C LEU A 93 -3.62 -16.35 1.72
N ARG A 94 -4.71 -15.59 1.62
CA ARG A 94 -6.00 -16.01 1.07
C ARG A 94 -6.44 -15.06 -0.04
N ASN A 95 -7.53 -15.44 -0.70
CA ASN A 95 -8.17 -14.64 -1.76
C ASN A 95 -7.19 -14.28 -2.87
N SER A 96 -6.41 -15.25 -3.34
CA SER A 96 -5.45 -15.04 -4.42
C SER A 96 -6.14 -14.62 -5.72
N GLU A 97 -5.55 -13.67 -6.43
CA GLU A 97 -5.97 -13.25 -7.77
C GLU A 97 -4.76 -13.15 -8.69
N ILE A 98 -4.99 -13.37 -9.99
CA ILE A 98 -3.97 -13.15 -11.02
C ILE A 98 -4.13 -11.71 -11.52
N LEU A 99 -3.03 -10.95 -11.52
CA LEU A 99 -2.96 -9.61 -12.09
C LEU A 99 -2.14 -9.64 -13.39
N ARG A 100 -2.55 -8.82 -14.36
CA ARG A 100 -1.79 -8.58 -15.59
C ARG A 100 -1.52 -7.09 -15.72
N ILE A 101 -0.30 -6.69 -15.39
CA ILE A 101 0.12 -5.29 -15.34
C ILE A 101 1.24 -5.10 -16.35
N PHE A 102 1.04 -4.19 -17.31
CA PHE A 102 1.99 -3.89 -18.38
C PHE A 102 2.51 -5.14 -19.13
N GLY A 103 1.63 -6.12 -19.34
CA GLY A 103 1.95 -7.37 -20.04
C GLY A 103 2.63 -8.44 -19.18
N ALA A 104 3.05 -8.12 -17.96
CA ALA A 104 3.59 -9.09 -17.01
C ALA A 104 2.49 -9.68 -16.12
N GLU A 105 2.63 -10.96 -15.78
CA GLU A 105 1.72 -11.67 -14.88
C GLU A 105 2.25 -11.64 -13.44
N TYR A 106 1.34 -11.39 -12.50
CA TYR A 106 1.59 -11.38 -11.07
C TYR A 106 0.48 -12.12 -10.34
N GLU A 107 0.73 -12.49 -9.10
CA GLU A 107 -0.29 -12.92 -8.14
C GLU A 107 -0.46 -11.83 -7.08
N ALA A 108 -1.66 -11.71 -6.53
CA ALA A 108 -1.92 -10.88 -5.37
C ALA A 108 -2.81 -11.60 -4.36
N PHE A 109 -2.48 -11.49 -3.08
CA PHE A 109 -3.20 -12.15 -1.99
C PHE A 109 -3.25 -11.27 -0.74
N SER A 110 -4.21 -11.55 0.13
CA SER A 110 -4.44 -10.75 1.33
C SER A 110 -3.25 -10.80 2.28
N THR A 111 -2.78 -9.62 2.68
CA THR A 111 -1.69 -9.39 3.63
C THR A 111 -2.11 -8.30 4.61
N SER A 112 -1.62 -8.38 5.84
CA SER A 112 -2.04 -7.46 6.89
C SER A 112 -1.40 -6.07 6.73
N GLY A 113 -1.91 -5.08 7.49
CA GLY A 113 -1.25 -3.78 7.65
C GLY A 113 -1.51 -2.72 6.58
N GLY A 114 -1.78 -3.10 5.32
CA GLY A 114 -1.84 -2.15 4.20
C GLY A 114 -3.01 -1.15 4.19
N LEU A 115 -4.14 -1.45 4.85
CA LEU A 115 -5.35 -0.59 4.84
C LEU A 115 -5.38 0.49 5.92
N GLY A 116 -4.58 0.33 6.97
CA GLY A 116 -4.63 1.19 8.13
C GLY A 116 -6.04 1.50 8.66
N THR A 117 -6.48 2.75 8.57
CA THR A 117 -7.78 3.19 9.08
C THR A 117 -8.93 3.14 8.07
N MET A 118 -8.67 2.71 6.84
CA MET A 118 -9.65 2.80 5.75
C MET A 118 -10.88 1.91 5.98
N THR A 119 -10.74 0.76 6.64
CA THR A 119 -11.89 -0.10 7.00
C THR A 119 -12.85 0.62 7.95
N ASP A 120 -12.33 1.40 8.90
CA ASP A 120 -13.16 2.26 9.78
C ASP A 120 -13.88 3.34 8.95
N THR A 121 -13.16 4.00 8.04
CA THR A 121 -13.69 5.15 7.27
C THR A 121 -14.74 4.74 6.22
N PHE A 122 -14.61 3.55 5.64
CA PHE A 122 -15.48 3.09 4.55
C PHE A 122 -16.50 2.02 4.97
N ALA A 123 -16.53 1.61 6.25
CA ALA A 123 -17.55 0.71 6.76
C ALA A 123 -18.97 1.24 6.44
N GLY A 124 -19.81 0.38 5.87
CA GLY A 124 -21.17 0.74 5.42
C GLY A 124 -21.25 1.65 4.19
N ARG A 125 -20.12 2.14 3.65
CA ARG A 125 -20.08 3.00 2.46
C ARG A 125 -19.73 2.25 1.17
N VAL A 126 -19.14 1.06 1.29
CA VAL A 126 -18.71 0.22 0.16
C VAL A 126 -19.15 -1.20 0.39
N GLU A 127 -19.45 -1.93 -0.67
CA GLU A 127 -19.72 -3.38 -0.59
C GLU A 127 -18.43 -4.13 -0.24
N SER A 128 -17.28 -3.74 -0.81
CA SER A 128 -15.99 -4.32 -0.43
C SER A 128 -14.80 -3.36 -0.45
N LEU A 129 -13.84 -3.63 0.44
CA LEU A 129 -12.57 -2.91 0.54
C LEU A 129 -11.48 -3.88 0.97
N ASN A 130 -10.46 -4.10 0.14
CA ASN A 130 -9.35 -4.99 0.46
C ASN A 130 -7.98 -4.49 -0.01
N TYR A 131 -6.96 -4.89 0.73
CA TYR A 131 -5.55 -4.76 0.37
C TYR A 131 -4.93 -6.12 0.08
N LYS A 132 -4.07 -6.17 -0.93
CA LYS A 132 -3.29 -7.37 -1.27
C LYS A 132 -1.86 -7.00 -1.64
N SER A 133 -0.90 -7.83 -1.25
CA SER A 133 0.48 -7.69 -1.72
C SER A 133 0.62 -8.34 -3.09
N ILE A 134 1.26 -7.66 -4.04
CA ILE A 134 1.60 -8.18 -5.37
C ILE A 134 2.93 -8.95 -5.28
N ARG A 135 3.00 -10.15 -5.86
CA ARG A 135 4.20 -10.99 -5.95
C ARG A 135 4.29 -11.65 -7.32
N TYR A 136 5.46 -12.17 -7.65
CA TYR A 136 5.62 -13.03 -8.82
C TYR A 136 4.94 -14.39 -8.59
N PRO A 137 4.42 -15.03 -9.66
CA PRO A 137 3.74 -16.31 -9.55
C PRO A 137 4.58 -17.37 -8.81
N GLY A 138 3.93 -18.09 -7.88
CA GLY A 138 4.53 -19.17 -7.09
C GLY A 138 5.02 -18.74 -5.71
N HIS A 139 5.11 -17.44 -5.43
CA HIS A 139 5.52 -16.94 -4.13
C HIS A 139 4.55 -17.37 -3.02
N LEU A 140 3.24 -17.26 -3.25
CA LEU A 140 2.18 -17.63 -2.32
C LEU A 140 2.27 -19.09 -1.91
N ASP A 141 2.45 -19.99 -2.87
CA ASP A 141 2.55 -21.42 -2.62
C ASP A 141 3.80 -21.73 -1.79
N CYS A 142 4.93 -21.10 -2.11
CA CYS A 142 6.15 -21.22 -1.31
C CYS A 142 5.93 -20.73 0.13
N MET A 143 5.30 -19.57 0.32
CA MET A 143 5.04 -19.03 1.65
C MET A 143 4.05 -19.88 2.45
N ARG A 144 3.06 -20.49 1.80
CA ARG A 144 2.12 -21.41 2.45
C ARG A 144 2.80 -22.72 2.85
N LEU A 145 3.65 -23.28 1.99
CA LEU A 145 4.49 -24.44 2.35
C LEU A 145 5.32 -24.13 3.60
N LEU A 146 6.03 -23.00 3.62
CA LEU A 146 6.87 -22.61 4.76
C LEU A 146 6.04 -22.38 6.04
N LEU A 147 4.99 -21.57 5.96
CA LEU A 147 4.26 -21.13 7.15
C LEU A 147 3.24 -22.16 7.66
N GLU A 148 2.55 -22.86 6.77
CA GLU A 148 1.45 -23.78 7.10
C GLU A 148 1.98 -25.22 7.28
N GLU A 149 2.73 -25.77 6.31
CA GLU A 149 3.15 -27.17 6.33
C GLU A 149 4.44 -27.39 7.14
N LEU A 150 5.44 -26.54 6.92
CA LEU A 150 6.70 -26.57 7.68
C LEU A 150 6.60 -25.82 9.01
N ARG A 151 5.41 -25.26 9.31
CA ARG A 151 5.02 -24.71 10.61
C ARG A 151 5.88 -23.56 11.11
N PHE A 152 6.57 -22.84 10.23
CA PHE A 152 7.32 -21.62 10.58
C PHE A 152 6.42 -20.52 11.16
N ARG A 153 5.09 -20.60 11.00
CA ARG A 153 4.16 -19.72 11.72
C ARG A 153 4.32 -19.78 13.25
N ASN A 154 4.79 -20.90 13.81
CA ASN A 154 5.02 -21.04 15.26
C ASN A 154 6.41 -20.55 15.69
N ASP A 155 7.31 -20.29 14.74
CA ASP A 155 8.65 -19.78 14.95
C ASP A 155 9.04 -18.82 13.80
N PRO A 156 8.42 -17.62 13.78
CA PRO A 156 8.62 -16.67 12.69
C PRO A 156 10.06 -16.15 12.63
N ASP A 157 10.76 -16.08 13.75
CA ASP A 157 12.14 -15.61 13.82
C ASP A 157 13.09 -16.56 13.10
N ALA A 158 12.89 -17.87 13.24
CA ALA A 158 13.65 -18.86 12.46
C ALA A 158 13.42 -18.70 10.95
N LEU A 159 12.20 -18.38 10.50
CA LEU A 159 11.96 -18.10 9.07
C LEU A 159 12.65 -16.81 8.62
N VAL A 160 12.58 -15.74 9.43
CA VAL A 160 13.27 -14.48 9.13
C VAL A 160 14.77 -14.72 8.97
N GLU A 161 15.39 -15.48 9.87
CA GLU A 161 16.82 -15.81 9.79
C GLU A 161 17.15 -16.56 8.49
N ARG A 162 16.34 -17.55 8.11
CA ARG A 162 16.53 -18.31 6.87
C ARG A 162 16.33 -17.47 5.62
N LEU A 163 15.34 -16.57 5.62
CA LEU A 163 15.12 -15.65 4.50
C LEU A 163 16.26 -14.63 4.40
N ALA A 164 16.80 -14.14 5.51
CA ALA A 164 17.92 -13.21 5.52
C ALA A 164 19.21 -13.85 4.96
N ASP A 165 19.45 -15.12 5.27
CA ASP A 165 20.55 -15.91 4.73
C ASP A 165 20.37 -16.21 3.22
N ALA A 166 19.14 -16.48 2.79
CA ALA A 166 18.85 -16.93 1.42
C ALA A 166 18.55 -15.80 0.41
N LEU A 167 18.08 -14.64 0.87
CA LEU A 167 17.57 -13.55 0.01
C LEU A 167 18.37 -12.27 0.22
N PRO A 168 19.52 -12.11 -0.46
CA PRO A 168 20.28 -10.87 -0.38
C PRO A 168 19.45 -9.69 -0.91
N PRO A 169 19.70 -8.46 -0.44
CA PRO A 169 19.12 -7.27 -1.04
C PRO A 169 19.53 -7.12 -2.50
N ASP A 170 18.59 -6.68 -3.33
CA ASP A 170 18.78 -6.32 -4.74
C ASP A 170 18.43 -4.84 -4.93
N HIS A 171 19.41 -4.06 -5.37
CA HIS A 171 19.24 -2.63 -5.63
C HIS A 171 18.45 -2.34 -6.93
N GLN A 172 18.25 -3.35 -7.78
CA GLN A 172 17.38 -3.28 -8.95
C GLN A 172 15.98 -3.77 -8.58
N ASP A 173 15.28 -2.97 -7.79
CA ASP A 173 13.89 -3.24 -7.43
C ASP A 173 12.91 -2.40 -8.26
N ARG A 174 11.63 -2.71 -8.10
CA ARG A 174 10.52 -1.92 -8.61
C ARG A 174 9.39 -1.95 -7.61
N VAL A 175 8.56 -0.91 -7.64
CA VAL A 175 7.36 -0.81 -6.81
C VAL A 175 6.15 -0.66 -7.71
N LEU A 176 5.29 -1.67 -7.70
CA LEU A 176 3.96 -1.60 -8.30
C LEU A 176 2.96 -1.06 -7.29
N VAL A 177 2.18 -0.07 -7.70
CA VAL A 177 1.04 0.49 -6.98
C VAL A 177 -0.18 0.39 -7.88
N HIS A 178 -1.26 -0.23 -7.41
CA HIS A 178 -2.51 -0.36 -8.13
C HIS A 178 -3.70 -0.05 -7.22
N ALA A 179 -4.36 1.06 -7.48
CA ALA A 179 -5.62 1.43 -6.87
C ALA A 179 -6.74 1.29 -7.91
N SER A 180 -7.73 0.45 -7.61
CA SER A 180 -8.90 0.19 -8.46
C SER A 180 -10.14 0.51 -7.64
N VAL A 181 -10.94 1.45 -8.12
CA VAL A 181 -12.15 1.90 -7.42
C VAL A 181 -13.33 1.78 -8.36
N GLN A 182 -14.44 1.26 -7.83
CA GLN A 182 -15.69 1.11 -8.56
C GLN A 182 -16.79 1.86 -7.83
N GLY A 183 -17.61 2.56 -8.58
CA GLY A 183 -18.74 3.32 -8.08
C GLY A 183 -19.65 3.75 -9.23
N PHE A 184 -20.70 4.47 -8.90
CA PHE A 184 -21.61 5.03 -9.88
C PHE A 184 -21.18 6.43 -10.26
N VAL A 185 -21.40 6.81 -11.52
CA VAL A 185 -21.35 8.18 -12.03
C VAL A 185 -22.52 8.33 -13.00
N ASP A 186 -23.39 9.32 -12.77
CA ASP A 186 -24.60 9.55 -13.57
C ASP A 186 -25.45 8.27 -13.74
N GLY A 187 -25.62 7.53 -12.65
CA GLY A 187 -26.40 6.28 -12.60
C GLY A 187 -25.74 5.06 -13.28
N SER A 188 -24.55 5.22 -13.86
CA SER A 188 -23.80 4.13 -14.52
C SER A 188 -22.64 3.65 -13.66
N LEU A 189 -22.49 2.33 -13.53
CA LEU A 189 -21.35 1.75 -12.82
C LEU A 189 -20.07 1.95 -13.65
N GLN A 190 -19.07 2.56 -13.05
CA GLN A 190 -17.76 2.80 -13.65
C GLN A 190 -16.63 2.27 -12.76
N THR A 191 -15.48 2.02 -13.38
CA THR A 191 -14.23 1.66 -12.70
C THR A 191 -13.19 2.71 -13.04
N GLN A 192 -12.51 3.24 -12.04
CA GLN A 192 -11.31 4.05 -12.22
C GLN A 192 -10.11 3.34 -11.61
N GLU A 193 -9.05 3.21 -12.41
CA GLU A 193 -7.82 2.55 -12.01
C GLU A 193 -6.63 3.50 -12.14
N ILE A 194 -5.77 3.48 -11.14
CA ILE A 194 -4.46 4.10 -11.17
C ILE A 194 -3.45 2.97 -10.97
N VAL A 195 -2.62 2.74 -11.98
CA VAL A 195 -1.50 1.80 -11.94
C VAL A 195 -0.22 2.57 -12.15
N ALA A 196 0.74 2.37 -11.25
CA ALA A 196 2.07 2.94 -11.34
C ALA A 196 3.14 1.89 -11.10
N ASP A 197 4.20 1.97 -11.89
CA ASP A 197 5.39 1.13 -11.80
C ASP A 197 6.61 2.02 -11.58
N TYR A 198 7.07 2.05 -10.34
CA TYR A 198 8.17 2.90 -9.90
C TYR A 198 9.50 2.15 -9.93
N TRP A 199 10.52 2.84 -10.42
CA TRP A 199 11.88 2.32 -10.60
C TRP A 199 12.86 3.09 -9.70
N PRO A 200 14.11 2.63 -9.53
CA PRO A 200 15.14 3.37 -8.83
C PRO A 200 15.38 4.72 -9.50
N ILE A 201 15.68 5.74 -8.70
CA ILE A 201 15.93 7.12 -9.18
C ILE A 201 17.27 7.63 -8.65
N GLU A 202 17.86 8.60 -9.34
CA GLU A 202 18.98 9.38 -8.82
C GLU A 202 18.44 10.50 -7.93
N LEU A 203 18.78 10.47 -6.64
CA LEU A 203 18.32 11.48 -5.68
C LEU A 203 19.45 11.86 -4.72
N ALA A 204 19.78 13.15 -4.69
CA ALA A 204 20.88 13.71 -3.90
C ALA A 204 22.26 13.07 -4.22
N GLY A 205 22.49 12.73 -5.48
CA GLY A 205 23.78 12.20 -5.96
C GLY A 205 24.01 10.71 -5.70
N GLU A 206 22.98 9.99 -5.26
CA GLU A 206 23.01 8.54 -5.08
C GLU A 206 21.76 7.89 -5.65
N THR A 207 21.92 6.69 -6.21
CA THR A 207 20.78 5.87 -6.63
C THR A 207 19.98 5.44 -5.40
N ARG A 208 18.66 5.66 -5.45
CA ARG A 208 17.70 5.20 -4.44
C ARG A 208 16.82 4.13 -5.04
N THR A 209 16.75 2.97 -4.38
CA THR A 209 15.84 1.88 -4.77
C THR A 209 14.39 2.36 -4.73
N ALA A 210 13.53 1.77 -5.54
CA ALA A 210 12.12 2.11 -5.67
C ALA A 210 11.39 2.07 -4.32
N ILE A 211 11.59 1.01 -3.51
CA ILE A 211 10.97 0.91 -2.19
C ILE A 211 11.46 1.98 -1.22
N THR A 212 12.74 2.36 -1.32
CA THR A 212 13.36 3.35 -0.44
C THR A 212 12.80 4.74 -0.73
N TRP A 213 12.89 5.19 -1.99
CA TRP A 213 12.50 6.57 -2.30
C TRP A 213 10.99 6.75 -2.19
N THR A 214 10.17 5.78 -2.61
CA THR A 214 8.70 5.90 -2.50
C THR A 214 8.29 6.01 -1.03
N THR A 215 8.78 5.11 -0.17
CA THR A 215 8.45 5.15 1.26
C THR A 215 8.91 6.46 1.91
N ALA A 216 10.16 6.88 1.67
CA ALA A 216 10.71 8.08 2.27
C ALA A 216 10.03 9.36 1.75
N ALA A 217 9.76 9.43 0.45
CA ALA A 217 9.12 10.59 -0.18
C ALA A 217 7.72 10.84 0.39
N SER A 218 6.93 9.78 0.61
CA SER A 218 5.62 9.92 1.24
C SER A 218 5.71 10.48 2.67
N ILE A 219 6.65 9.98 3.47
CA ILE A 219 6.86 10.46 4.84
C ILE A 219 7.26 11.93 4.84
N VAL A 220 8.23 12.31 4.00
CA VAL A 220 8.72 13.70 3.92
C VAL A 220 7.63 14.64 3.42
N ALA A 221 6.86 14.25 2.41
CA ALA A 221 5.72 15.02 1.91
C ALA A 221 4.70 15.32 3.02
N ILE A 222 4.37 14.32 3.85
CA ILE A 222 3.48 14.53 5.00
C ILE A 222 4.07 15.51 6.02
N VAL A 223 5.38 15.43 6.29
CA VAL A 223 6.07 16.40 7.17
C VAL A 223 6.01 17.81 6.58
N GLU A 224 6.24 17.98 5.28
CA GLU A 224 6.11 19.26 4.57
C GLU A 224 4.70 19.82 4.69
N MET A 225 3.67 19.00 4.50
CA MET A 225 2.26 19.41 4.61
C MET A 225 1.86 19.80 6.04
N VAL A 226 2.43 19.15 7.06
CA VAL A 226 2.26 19.58 8.46
C VAL A 226 2.97 20.91 8.68
N ALA A 227 4.21 21.05 8.21
CA ALA A 227 4.99 22.29 8.37
C ALA A 227 4.31 23.50 7.68
N SER A 228 3.69 23.29 6.52
CA SER A 228 2.93 24.31 5.78
C SER A 228 1.51 24.52 6.29
N ARG A 229 1.09 23.78 7.33
CA ARG A 229 -0.27 23.81 7.93
C ARG A 229 -1.40 23.40 6.99
N LEU A 230 -1.09 22.67 5.92
CA LEU A 230 -2.09 22.02 5.07
C LEU A 230 -2.74 20.82 5.76
N LEU A 231 -2.03 20.20 6.72
CA LEU A 231 -2.57 19.16 7.59
C LEU A 231 -2.80 19.67 9.03
N PRO A 232 -3.70 19.04 9.79
CA PRO A 232 -3.93 19.36 11.20
C PRO A 232 -2.64 19.39 12.02
N GLN A 233 -2.57 20.30 12.99
CA GLN A 233 -1.38 20.49 13.84
C GLN A 233 -1.45 19.67 15.15
N GLN A 234 -2.61 19.08 15.45
CA GLN A 234 -2.90 18.32 16.65
C GLN A 234 -3.87 17.18 16.31
N GLY A 235 -3.93 16.17 17.17
CA GLY A 235 -4.84 15.04 17.00
C GLY A 235 -4.34 13.99 16.01
N PHE A 236 -5.25 13.12 15.57
CA PHE A 236 -4.96 11.98 14.69
C PHE A 236 -5.33 12.33 13.25
N VAL A 237 -4.42 12.10 12.31
CA VAL A 237 -4.71 12.24 10.86
C VAL A 237 -4.69 10.86 10.22
N LYS A 238 -5.76 10.54 9.49
CA LYS A 238 -5.88 9.30 8.71
C LYS A 238 -5.24 9.50 7.34
N GLN A 239 -4.66 8.45 6.76
CA GLN A 239 -4.07 8.52 5.41
C GLN A 239 -5.09 8.96 4.35
N GLU A 240 -6.35 8.50 4.48
CA GLU A 240 -7.43 8.85 3.56
C GLU A 240 -7.90 10.32 3.67
N ASP A 241 -7.52 11.03 4.73
CA ASP A 241 -7.82 12.46 4.90
C ASP A 241 -6.78 13.37 4.22
N VAL A 242 -5.66 12.81 3.75
CA VAL A 242 -4.62 13.60 3.06
C VAL A 242 -5.09 13.93 1.64
N PRO A 243 -5.09 15.23 1.23
CA PRO A 243 -5.41 15.60 -0.13
C PRO A 243 -4.25 15.21 -1.07
N LEU A 244 -4.51 14.30 -2.01
CA LEU A 244 -3.50 13.84 -2.98
C LEU A 244 -2.92 14.98 -3.81
N GLU A 245 -3.74 15.96 -4.19
CA GLU A 245 -3.29 17.12 -4.98
C GLU A 245 -2.25 17.96 -4.24
N GLU A 246 -2.49 18.25 -2.96
CA GLU A 246 -1.54 18.98 -2.12
C GLU A 246 -0.31 18.15 -1.81
N PHE A 247 -0.47 16.83 -1.60
CA PHE A 247 0.64 15.90 -1.44
C PHE A 247 1.57 15.92 -2.66
N LEU A 248 1.03 15.86 -3.88
CA LEU A 248 1.81 15.88 -5.13
C LEU A 248 2.47 17.24 -5.41
N LYS A 249 2.11 18.32 -4.71
CA LYS A 249 2.77 19.64 -4.81
C LYS A 249 3.98 19.78 -3.89
N THR A 250 4.16 18.89 -2.92
CA THR A 250 5.32 18.90 -2.01
C THR A 250 6.61 18.56 -2.75
N SER A 251 7.77 18.91 -2.17
CA SER A 251 9.07 18.73 -2.81
C SER A 251 9.39 17.26 -3.09
N THR A 252 8.91 16.35 -2.22
CA THR A 252 9.11 14.91 -2.34
C THR A 252 7.89 14.17 -2.86
N GLY A 253 6.67 14.61 -2.56
CA GLY A 253 5.46 13.99 -3.08
C GLY A 253 5.32 14.11 -4.60
N LYS A 254 5.83 15.20 -5.20
CA LYS A 254 5.88 15.36 -6.67
C LYS A 254 6.68 14.28 -7.39
N LEU A 255 7.63 13.62 -6.70
CA LEU A 255 8.43 12.53 -7.28
C LEU A 255 7.55 11.38 -7.78
N TYR A 256 6.38 11.14 -7.14
CA TYR A 256 5.41 10.14 -7.59
C TYR A 256 4.80 10.48 -8.95
N ALA A 257 4.60 11.75 -9.27
CA ALA A 257 4.08 12.21 -10.56
C ALA A 257 5.19 12.34 -11.60
N GLU A 258 6.36 12.87 -11.21
CA GLU A 258 7.53 13.03 -12.11
C GLU A 258 8.09 11.69 -12.61
N ASN A 259 7.85 10.59 -11.87
CA ASN A 259 8.36 9.26 -12.22
C ASN A 259 7.27 8.28 -12.67
N HIS A 260 6.03 8.74 -12.92
CA HIS A 260 5.02 7.91 -13.58
C HIS A 260 3.88 8.73 -14.23
N PRO A 261 3.57 8.52 -15.54
CA PRO A 261 2.62 9.35 -16.28
C PRO A 261 1.17 9.28 -15.75
N THR A 262 0.79 8.18 -15.10
CA THR A 262 -0.57 8.00 -14.55
C THR A 262 -0.96 9.08 -13.53
N LEU A 263 0.00 9.73 -12.87
CA LEU A 263 -0.27 10.77 -11.88
C LEU A 263 0.02 12.19 -12.37
N GLU A 264 0.71 12.36 -13.51
CA GLU A 264 1.02 13.67 -14.08
C GLU A 264 -0.24 14.52 -14.31
N HIS A 265 -1.33 13.88 -14.73
CA HIS A 265 -2.59 14.53 -15.09
C HIS A 265 -3.67 14.43 -14.00
N TRP A 266 -3.31 14.08 -12.76
CA TRP A 266 -4.31 13.94 -11.69
C TRP A 266 -5.20 15.20 -11.56
N ASN A 267 -4.61 16.39 -11.75
CA ASN A 267 -5.29 17.69 -11.69
C ASN A 267 -6.10 18.06 -12.97
N ALA A 268 -5.93 17.34 -14.09
CA ALA A 268 -6.60 17.64 -15.35
C ALA A 268 -7.96 16.94 -15.52
N ALA A 269 -8.34 16.09 -14.57
CA ALA A 269 -9.53 15.24 -14.63
C ALA A 269 -10.49 15.46 -13.44
N GLY A 270 -10.63 16.72 -13.01
CA GLY A 270 -11.62 17.18 -12.04
C GLY A 270 -12.79 17.88 -12.72
#